data_AF-A0A7X0GWG8-F1
#
_entry.id   AF-A0A7X0GWG8-F1
#
_cell.length_a   1.000
_cell.length_b   1.000
_cell.length_c   1.000
_cell.angle_alpha   90.00
_cell.angle_beta   90.00
_cell.angle_gamma   90.00
#
_symmetry.space_group_name_H-M   'P 1'
#
loop_
_entity.id
_entity.type
_entity.pdbx_description
1 polymer ?
#
loop_
_entity_poly.entity_id
_entity_poly.type
_entity_poly.pdbx_seq_one_letter_code
_entity_poly.pdbx_strand_id
1 'polypeptide(L)'
;MLGDPASFENDNVVYNAIKEVHTTAESSAELLGRISQDLTVTEPVRHEKAAKVANKLAATAEATQRTLEARAKELVSSSGEIMGTRFVADPARNAIYTRALDWIAREAKNGDGGYTNIREAILDDPDFALTMYNHSWRLLGLPEDVVLDFKEKIVAKFAPESLEYIETSVKLNRIAKRYPGFIANVHASFYSPIEIAKLQTRVEV
;
A
#
# COMPACT_ATOMS: atom_id res chain seq x y z
N MET A 1 12.60 -10.11 1.69
CA MET A 1 12.86 -8.68 2.01
C MET A 1 12.06 -7.72 1.11
N LEU A 2 11.84 -8.07 -0.17
CA LEU A 2 11.17 -7.25 -1.19
C LEU A 2 9.65 -7.47 -1.32
N GLY A 3 9.06 -8.22 -0.38
CA GLY A 3 7.70 -8.74 -0.51
C GLY A 3 7.73 -10.24 -0.76
N ASP A 4 6.54 -10.83 -0.79
CA ASP A 4 6.31 -12.21 -1.17
C ASP A 4 5.25 -12.19 -2.29
N PRO A 5 5.54 -12.68 -3.50
CA PRO A 5 4.56 -12.74 -4.58
C PRO A 5 3.29 -13.53 -4.20
N ALA A 6 3.41 -14.62 -3.43
CA ALA A 6 2.27 -15.47 -3.08
C ALA A 6 1.21 -14.73 -2.24
N SER A 7 1.63 -13.68 -1.53
CA SER A 7 0.74 -12.80 -0.79
C SER A 7 -0.18 -11.93 -1.68
N PHE A 8 -0.02 -11.98 -3.01
CA PHE A 8 -0.74 -11.16 -3.98
C PHE A 8 -1.18 -11.97 -5.22
N GLU A 9 -1.47 -13.28 -5.07
CA GLU A 9 -1.85 -14.15 -6.19
C GLU A 9 -3.06 -13.63 -7.01
N ASN A 10 -3.97 -12.90 -6.37
CA ASN A 10 -5.14 -12.31 -7.02
C ASN A 10 -4.85 -10.96 -7.72
N ASP A 11 -3.66 -10.37 -7.52
CA ASP A 11 -3.23 -9.13 -8.17
C ASP A 11 -2.05 -9.42 -9.10
N ASN A 12 -2.36 -9.78 -10.35
CA ASN A 12 -1.38 -10.14 -11.36
C ASN A 12 -0.32 -9.05 -11.60
N VAL A 13 -0.67 -7.78 -11.45
CA VAL A 13 0.26 -6.66 -11.67
C VAL A 13 1.31 -6.64 -10.58
N VAL A 14 0.89 -6.71 -9.32
CA VAL A 14 1.79 -6.75 -8.16
C VAL A 14 2.58 -8.05 -8.13
N TYR A 15 1.91 -9.19 -8.32
CA TYR A 15 2.53 -10.52 -8.33
C TYR A 15 3.70 -10.58 -9.31
N ASN A 16 3.46 -10.18 -10.57
CA ASN A 16 4.49 -10.24 -11.61
C ASN A 16 5.63 -9.27 -11.32
N ALA A 17 5.35 -8.07 -10.83
CA ALA A 17 6.38 -7.07 -10.52
C ALA A 17 7.32 -7.52 -9.37
N ILE A 18 6.78 -8.16 -8.32
CA ILE A 18 7.61 -8.71 -7.23
C ILE A 18 8.37 -9.95 -7.71
N LYS A 19 7.72 -10.84 -8.48
CA LYS A 19 8.38 -12.02 -9.04
C LYS A 19 9.55 -11.66 -9.95
N GLU A 20 9.38 -10.64 -10.79
CA GLU A 20 10.41 -10.17 -11.71
C GLU A 20 11.67 -9.68 -10.98
N VAL A 21 11.53 -8.91 -9.89
CA VAL A 21 12.70 -8.46 -9.13
C VAL A 21 13.39 -9.62 -8.41
N HIS A 22 12.63 -10.63 -7.94
CA HIS A 22 13.20 -11.85 -7.36
C HIS A 22 14.04 -12.63 -8.38
N THR A 23 13.46 -12.94 -9.55
CA THR A 23 14.18 -13.64 -10.64
C THR A 23 15.40 -12.84 -11.11
N THR A 24 15.27 -11.52 -11.20
CA THR A 24 16.38 -10.64 -11.62
C THR A 24 17.47 -10.61 -10.55
N ALA A 25 17.13 -10.65 -9.27
CA ALA A 25 18.11 -10.70 -8.19
C ALA A 25 18.90 -12.02 -8.19
N GLU A 26 18.21 -13.15 -8.36
CA GLU A 26 18.83 -14.48 -8.46
C GLU A 26 19.80 -14.56 -9.64
N SER A 27 19.35 -14.21 -10.84
CA SER A 27 20.21 -14.19 -12.03
C SER A 27 21.37 -13.20 -11.89
N SER A 28 21.14 -12.03 -11.27
CA SER A 28 22.21 -11.04 -11.02
C SER A 28 23.27 -11.56 -10.05
N ALA A 29 22.87 -12.31 -9.02
CA ALA A 29 23.80 -12.93 -8.08
C ALA A 29 24.67 -14.01 -8.76
N GLU A 30 24.07 -14.85 -9.61
CA GLU A 30 24.80 -15.84 -10.41
C GLU A 30 25.81 -15.18 -11.36
N LEU A 31 25.39 -14.14 -12.09
CA LEU A 31 26.27 -13.38 -12.98
C LEU A 31 27.40 -12.71 -12.21
N LEU A 32 27.13 -12.12 -11.05
CA LEU A 32 28.16 -11.50 -10.21
C LEU A 32 29.17 -12.53 -9.72
N GLY A 33 28.72 -13.73 -9.32
CA GLY A 33 29.58 -14.86 -8.97
C GLY A 33 30.53 -15.22 -10.12
N ARG A 34 30.00 -15.33 -11.35
CA ARG A 34 30.82 -15.61 -12.55
C ARG A 34 31.80 -14.49 -12.87
N ILE A 35 31.39 -13.23 -12.74
CA ILE A 35 32.28 -12.06 -12.95
C ILE A 35 33.42 -12.06 -11.92
N SER A 36 33.12 -12.37 -10.66
CA SER A 36 34.13 -12.39 -9.59
C SER A 36 35.23 -13.44 -9.82
N GLN A 37 34.86 -14.58 -10.41
CA GLN A 37 35.73 -15.73 -10.70
C GLN A 37 36.41 -15.65 -12.09
N ASP A 38 36.09 -14.64 -12.89
CA ASP A 38 36.67 -14.47 -14.22
C ASP A 38 38.11 -13.95 -14.12
N LEU A 39 39.07 -14.89 -14.19
CA LEU A 39 40.51 -14.60 -14.12
C LEU A 39 41.06 -13.95 -15.41
N THR A 40 40.26 -13.87 -16.48
CA THR A 40 40.71 -13.31 -17.77
C THR A 40 40.61 -11.78 -17.83
N VAL A 41 39.96 -11.16 -16.84
CA VAL A 41 39.72 -9.72 -16.79
C VAL A 41 40.37 -9.07 -15.58
N THR A 42 40.83 -7.84 -15.77
CA THR A 42 41.41 -7.03 -14.70
C THR A 42 40.35 -6.60 -13.68
N GLU A 43 40.79 -6.27 -12.47
CA GLU A 43 39.92 -5.83 -11.37
C GLU A 43 39.00 -4.66 -11.80
N PRO A 44 39.48 -3.55 -12.40
CA PRO A 44 38.61 -2.45 -12.83
C PRO A 44 37.51 -2.88 -13.81
N VAL A 45 37.83 -3.79 -14.74
CA VAL A 45 36.88 -4.32 -15.73
C VAL A 45 35.84 -5.22 -15.06
N ARG A 46 36.20 -5.97 -14.02
CA ARG A 46 35.22 -6.74 -13.22
C ARG A 46 34.20 -5.83 -12.54
N HIS A 47 34.65 -4.74 -11.93
CA HIS A 47 33.77 -3.75 -11.30
C HIS A 47 32.87 -3.04 -12.32
N GLU A 48 33.35 -2.75 -13.54
CA GLU A 48 32.50 -2.21 -14.61
C GLU A 48 31.40 -3.19 -15.05
N LYS A 49 31.75 -4.47 -15.26
CA LYS A 49 30.77 -5.52 -15.59
C LYS A 49 29.76 -5.68 -14.45
N ALA A 50 30.22 -5.70 -13.20
CA ALA A 50 29.36 -5.80 -12.03
C ALA A 50 28.43 -4.59 -11.88
N ALA A 51 28.90 -3.38 -12.21
CA ALA A 51 28.07 -2.18 -12.24
C ALA A 51 26.93 -2.27 -13.27
N LYS A 52 27.18 -2.85 -14.45
CA LYS A 52 26.11 -3.08 -15.45
C LYS A 52 25.04 -4.02 -14.92
N VAL A 53 25.42 -5.08 -14.20
CA VAL A 53 24.48 -6.01 -13.54
C VAL A 53 23.71 -5.30 -12.42
N ALA A 54 24.40 -4.55 -11.57
CA ALA A 54 23.82 -3.78 -10.48
C ALA A 54 22.78 -2.77 -10.99
N ASN A 55 23.11 -2.01 -12.03
CA ASN A 55 22.22 -1.02 -12.64
C ASN A 55 20.95 -1.68 -13.23
N LYS A 56 21.08 -2.87 -13.82
CA LYS A 56 19.92 -3.61 -14.32
C LYS A 56 18.99 -4.02 -13.17
N LEU A 57 19.55 -4.61 -12.11
CA LEU A 57 18.77 -5.00 -10.93
C LEU A 57 18.12 -3.80 -10.23
N ALA A 58 18.86 -2.70 -10.09
CA ALA A 58 18.36 -1.44 -9.55
C ALA A 58 17.20 -0.88 -10.38
N ALA A 59 17.31 -0.88 -11.72
CA ALA A 59 16.24 -0.42 -12.60
C ALA A 59 14.97 -1.29 -12.48
N THR A 60 15.10 -2.62 -12.42
CA THR A 60 13.97 -3.52 -12.15
C THR A 60 13.34 -3.23 -10.78
N ALA A 61 14.17 -3.04 -9.75
CA ALA A 61 13.70 -2.71 -8.41
C ALA A 61 12.95 -1.36 -8.35
N GLU A 62 13.45 -0.32 -9.02
CA GLU A 62 12.77 0.97 -9.15
C GLU A 62 11.43 0.84 -9.88
N ALA A 63 11.39 0.07 -10.97
CA ALA A 63 10.16 -0.18 -11.71
C ALA A 63 9.13 -0.89 -10.82
N THR A 64 9.53 -1.93 -10.09
CA THR A 64 8.65 -2.60 -9.12
C THR A 64 8.17 -1.63 -8.06
N GLN A 65 9.04 -0.81 -7.46
CA GLN A 65 8.63 0.19 -6.47
C GLN A 65 7.53 1.11 -7.02
N ARG A 66 7.71 1.66 -8.23
CA ARG A 66 6.72 2.54 -8.87
C ARG A 66 5.40 1.81 -9.11
N THR A 67 5.44 0.55 -9.55
CA THR A 67 4.23 -0.26 -9.72
C THR A 67 3.48 -0.47 -8.40
N LEU A 68 4.19 -0.78 -7.31
CA LEU A 68 3.58 -0.95 -5.98
C LEU A 68 2.93 0.35 -5.49
N GLU A 69 3.61 1.48 -5.67
CA GLU A 69 3.09 2.81 -5.27
C GLU A 69 1.89 3.23 -6.12
N ALA A 70 1.94 2.98 -7.44
CA ALA A 70 0.83 3.27 -8.34
C ALA A 70 -0.40 2.44 -7.96
N ARG A 71 -0.21 1.13 -7.76
CA ARG A 71 -1.29 0.23 -7.36
C ARG A 71 -1.88 0.57 -6.00
N ALA A 72 -1.04 0.98 -5.04
CA ALA A 72 -1.51 1.44 -3.74
C ALA A 72 -2.39 2.69 -3.83
N LYS A 73 -2.08 3.62 -4.75
CA LYS A 73 -2.89 4.81 -5.01
C LYS A 73 -4.21 4.46 -5.71
N GLU A 74 -4.17 3.55 -6.68
CA GLU A 74 -5.38 3.05 -7.35
C GLU A 74 -6.36 2.45 -6.34
N LEU A 75 -5.88 1.58 -5.44
CA LEU A 75 -6.73 0.97 -4.41
C LEU A 75 -7.37 2.00 -3.48
N VAL A 76 -6.64 3.06 -3.11
CA VAL A 76 -7.21 4.17 -2.32
C VAL A 76 -8.27 4.93 -3.11
N SER A 77 -8.04 5.18 -4.41
CA SER A 77 -9.03 5.82 -5.28
C SER A 77 -10.29 4.96 -5.40
N SER A 78 -10.14 3.66 -5.68
CA SER A 78 -11.25 2.72 -5.78
C SER A 78 -12.01 2.56 -4.46
N SER A 79 -11.31 2.57 -3.32
CA SER A 79 -11.93 2.66 -2.00
C SER A 79 -12.77 3.93 -1.89
N GLY A 80 -12.23 5.09 -2.27
CA GLY A 80 -12.95 6.36 -2.28
C GLY A 80 -14.22 6.33 -3.14
N GLU A 81 -14.18 5.70 -4.32
CA GLU A 81 -15.34 5.51 -5.20
C GLU A 81 -16.40 4.58 -4.60
N ILE A 82 -15.99 3.47 -3.98
CA ILE A 82 -16.90 2.56 -3.28
C ILE A 82 -17.57 3.29 -2.12
N MET A 83 -16.79 4.02 -1.32
CA MET A 83 -17.35 4.82 -0.22
C MET A 83 -18.30 5.91 -0.73
N GLY A 84 -17.91 6.59 -1.81
CA GLY A 84 -18.67 7.65 -2.46
C GLY A 84 -19.89 7.17 -3.25
N THR A 85 -20.11 5.86 -3.36
CA THR A 85 -21.33 5.28 -3.95
C THR A 85 -22.21 4.62 -2.89
N ARG A 86 -21.62 3.90 -1.94
CA ARG A 86 -22.36 3.20 -0.87
C ARG A 86 -22.87 4.13 0.23
N PHE A 87 -22.17 5.23 0.49
CA PHE A 87 -22.53 6.16 1.57
C PHE A 87 -23.13 7.49 1.08
N VAL A 88 -23.78 7.47 -0.09
CA VAL A 88 -24.49 8.65 -0.62
C VAL A 88 -25.87 8.76 0.01
N ALA A 89 -26.16 9.89 0.64
CA ALA A 89 -27.47 10.18 1.16
C ALA A 89 -28.48 10.46 0.02
N ASP A 90 -29.55 9.68 -0.05
CA ASP A 90 -30.70 9.98 -0.91
C ASP A 90 -31.46 11.23 -0.42
N PRO A 91 -31.52 12.33 -1.20
CA PRO A 91 -32.25 13.53 -0.81
C PRO A 91 -33.73 13.30 -0.48
N ALA A 92 -34.39 12.33 -1.11
CA ALA A 92 -35.79 12.00 -0.85
C ALA A 92 -36.00 11.42 0.56
N ARG A 93 -34.97 10.81 1.15
CA ARG A 93 -34.99 10.20 2.49
C ARG A 93 -34.48 11.15 3.58
N ASN A 94 -34.22 12.42 3.27
CA ASN A 94 -33.64 13.36 4.23
C ASN A 94 -34.42 13.46 5.55
N ALA A 95 -35.75 13.41 5.50
CA ALA A 95 -36.58 13.40 6.71
C ALA A 95 -36.33 12.18 7.61
N ILE A 96 -35.95 11.04 7.03
CA ILE A 96 -35.58 9.82 7.77
C ILE A 96 -34.21 10.03 8.43
N TYR A 97 -33.22 10.55 7.69
CA TYR A 97 -31.88 10.81 8.24
C TYR A 97 -31.91 11.79 9.41
N THR A 98 -32.71 12.86 9.32
CA THR A 98 -32.88 13.79 10.45
C THR A 98 -33.49 13.11 11.67
N ARG A 99 -34.49 12.24 11.48
CA ARG A 99 -35.09 11.50 12.59
C ARG A 99 -34.13 10.47 13.19
N ALA A 100 -33.33 9.81 12.36
CA ALA A 100 -32.27 8.91 12.80
C ALA A 100 -31.21 9.68 13.60
N LEU A 101 -30.81 10.86 13.15
CA LEU A 101 -29.86 11.74 13.85
C LEU A 101 -30.39 12.14 15.23
N ASP A 102 -31.64 12.60 15.30
CA ASP A 102 -32.31 12.95 16.57
C ASP A 102 -32.45 11.76 17.51
N TRP A 103 -32.70 10.56 16.97
CA TRP A 103 -32.73 9.34 17.76
C TRP A 103 -31.33 9.01 18.30
N ILE A 104 -30.30 9.00 17.45
CA ILE A 104 -28.91 8.71 17.86
C ILE A 104 -28.46 9.68 18.95
N ALA A 105 -28.72 10.99 18.77
CA ALA A 105 -28.32 12.01 19.75
C ALA A 105 -29.05 11.91 21.10
N ARG A 106 -30.28 11.38 21.11
CA ARG A 106 -31.00 11.06 22.35
C ARG A 106 -30.45 9.80 22.99
N GLU A 107 -30.24 8.76 22.21
CA GLU A 107 -29.71 7.47 22.68
C GLU A 107 -28.27 7.61 23.21
N ALA A 108 -27.47 8.53 22.66
CA ALA A 108 -26.14 8.84 23.15
C ALA A 108 -26.12 9.38 24.59
N LYS A 109 -27.23 9.97 25.05
CA LYS A 109 -27.42 10.46 26.42
C LYS A 109 -28.04 9.41 27.33
N ASN A 110 -28.46 8.27 26.78
CA ASN A 110 -29.03 7.17 27.55
C ASN A 110 -27.90 6.41 28.26
N GLY A 111 -27.81 6.57 29.58
CA GLY A 111 -26.83 5.88 30.42
C GLY A 111 -27.09 4.37 30.56
N ASP A 112 -28.25 3.89 30.12
CA ASP A 112 -28.65 2.48 30.19
C ASP A 112 -28.52 1.80 28.81
N GLY A 113 -27.28 1.54 28.39
CA GLY A 113 -26.99 0.76 27.18
C GLY A 113 -27.10 1.53 25.85
N GLY A 114 -27.20 2.86 25.86
CA GLY A 114 -27.43 3.66 24.65
C GLY A 114 -26.40 3.42 23.52
N TYR A 115 -25.13 3.23 23.86
CA TYR A 115 -24.09 2.97 22.85
C TYR A 115 -24.26 1.60 22.19
N THR A 116 -24.75 0.60 22.92
CA THR A 116 -25.09 -0.71 22.37
C THR A 116 -26.26 -0.61 21.41
N ASN A 117 -27.32 0.11 21.80
CA ASN A 117 -28.49 0.32 20.94
C ASN A 117 -28.12 1.05 19.65
N ILE A 118 -27.28 2.09 19.73
CA ILE A 118 -26.76 2.79 18.55
C ILE A 118 -25.97 1.83 17.67
N ARG A 119 -25.05 1.05 18.26
CA ARG A 119 -24.23 0.08 17.51
C ARG A 119 -25.10 -0.95 16.77
N GLU A 120 -26.15 -1.44 17.41
CA GLU A 120 -27.08 -2.38 16.77
C GLU A 120 -27.82 -1.72 15.62
N ALA A 121 -28.39 -0.53 15.84
CA ALA A 121 -29.15 0.21 14.82
C ALA A 121 -28.30 0.54 13.58
N ILE A 122 -27.08 1.08 13.76
CA ILE A 122 -26.21 1.44 12.63
C ILE A 122 -25.67 0.24 11.87
N LEU A 123 -25.68 -0.95 12.48
CA LEU A 123 -25.28 -2.16 11.80
C LEU A 123 -26.49 -2.80 11.13
N ASP A 124 -27.68 -2.77 11.71
CA ASP A 124 -28.85 -3.42 11.14
C ASP A 124 -29.49 -2.62 9.99
N ASP A 125 -29.57 -1.30 10.13
CA ASP A 125 -30.30 -0.42 9.21
C ASP A 125 -29.37 0.50 8.39
N PRO A 126 -29.40 0.42 7.03
CA PRO A 126 -28.63 1.30 6.15
C PRO A 126 -28.88 2.80 6.34
N ASP A 127 -30.08 3.24 6.73
CA ASP A 127 -30.36 4.66 6.95
C ASP A 127 -29.64 5.18 8.20
N PHE A 128 -29.57 4.37 9.26
CA PHE A 128 -28.79 4.69 10.46
C PHE A 128 -27.30 4.66 10.18
N ALA A 129 -26.84 3.69 9.38
CA ALA A 129 -25.46 3.63 8.91
C ALA A 129 -25.07 4.89 8.12
N LEU A 130 -25.90 5.29 7.14
CA LEU A 130 -25.72 6.52 6.34
C LEU A 130 -25.73 7.77 7.21
N THR A 131 -26.63 7.83 8.20
CA THR A 131 -26.73 8.95 9.12
C THR A 131 -25.46 9.08 9.96
N MET A 132 -25.01 7.98 10.58
CA MET A 132 -23.77 7.94 11.36
C MET A 132 -22.55 8.31 10.51
N TYR A 133 -22.48 7.81 9.27
CA TYR A 133 -21.35 8.04 8.37
C TYR A 133 -21.26 9.51 7.91
N ASN A 134 -22.38 10.12 7.54
CA ASN A 134 -22.41 11.45 6.91
C ASN A 134 -22.47 12.64 7.88
N HIS A 135 -22.74 12.41 9.17
CA HIS A 135 -22.84 13.49 10.15
C HIS A 135 -21.59 13.63 11.03
N SER A 136 -21.42 14.83 11.59
CA SER A 136 -20.36 15.11 12.57
C SER A 136 -20.69 14.51 13.92
N TRP A 137 -19.67 14.04 14.64
CA TRP A 137 -19.79 13.55 16.01
C TRP A 137 -20.51 14.52 16.95
N ARG A 138 -20.34 15.83 16.71
CA ARG A 138 -21.02 16.90 17.46
C ARG A 138 -22.54 16.86 17.33
N LEU A 139 -23.05 16.55 16.13
CA LEU A 139 -24.48 16.44 15.88
C LEU A 139 -25.05 15.12 16.42
N LEU A 140 -24.24 14.07 16.40
CA LEU A 140 -24.59 12.76 16.93
C LEU A 140 -24.56 12.70 18.47
N GLY A 141 -24.02 13.73 19.13
CA GLY A 141 -23.92 13.79 20.59
C GLY A 141 -22.97 12.75 21.20
N LEU A 142 -22.07 12.21 20.39
CA LEU A 142 -21.12 11.15 20.76
C LEU A 142 -19.69 11.69 20.78
N PRO A 143 -18.79 11.14 21.61
CA PRO A 143 -17.35 11.36 21.50
C PRO A 143 -16.82 11.01 20.10
N GLU A 144 -15.80 11.73 19.65
CA GLU A 144 -15.23 11.56 18.30
C GLU A 144 -14.67 10.16 18.07
N ASP A 145 -13.96 9.61 19.06
CA ASP A 145 -13.39 8.26 19.04
C ASP A 145 -14.47 7.18 18.89
N VAL A 146 -15.61 7.34 19.58
CA VAL A 146 -16.75 6.42 19.47
C VAL A 146 -17.36 6.45 18.08
N VAL A 147 -17.52 7.65 17.51
CA VAL A 147 -18.06 7.80 16.14
C VAL A 147 -17.11 7.20 15.10
N LEU A 148 -15.80 7.35 15.28
CA LEU A 148 -14.81 6.72 14.40
C LEU A 148 -14.89 5.18 14.46
N ASP A 149 -14.96 4.60 15.66
CA ASP A 149 -15.16 3.14 15.84
C ASP A 149 -16.47 2.65 15.18
N PHE A 150 -17.55 3.41 15.31
CA PHE A 150 -18.83 3.10 14.65
C PHE A 150 -18.74 3.20 13.13
N LYS A 151 -18.07 4.23 12.59
CA LYS A 151 -17.84 4.35 11.16
C LYS A 151 -17.02 3.18 10.63
N GLU A 152 -15.97 2.79 11.33
CA GLU A 152 -15.16 1.61 10.97
C GLU A 152 -16.01 0.34 10.88
N LYS A 153 -16.87 0.10 11.88
CA LYS A 153 -17.81 -1.05 11.89
C LYS A 153 -18.84 -0.99 10.77
N ILE A 154 -19.35 0.21 10.45
CA ILE A 154 -20.25 0.44 9.32
C ILE A 154 -19.54 0.11 8.00
N VAL A 155 -18.31 0.59 7.80
CA VAL A 155 -17.53 0.28 6.60
C VAL A 155 -17.28 -1.22 6.51
N ALA A 156 -16.92 -1.87 7.62
CA ALA A 156 -16.69 -3.32 7.65
C ALA A 156 -17.93 -4.13 7.26
N LYS A 157 -19.13 -3.69 7.64
CA LYS A 157 -20.37 -4.38 7.30
C LYS A 157 -20.87 -4.07 5.89
N PHE A 158 -20.93 -2.80 5.52
CA PHE A 158 -21.60 -2.36 4.29
C PHE A 158 -20.65 -2.10 3.13
N ALA A 159 -19.35 -1.97 3.37
CA ALA A 159 -18.32 -1.74 2.37
C ALA A 159 -17.02 -2.54 2.66
N PRO A 160 -17.08 -3.87 2.90
CA PRO A 160 -15.92 -4.67 3.29
C PRO A 160 -14.77 -4.59 2.27
N GLU A 161 -15.10 -4.53 0.98
CA GLU A 161 -14.16 -4.42 -0.12
C GLU A 161 -13.32 -3.13 -0.04
N SER A 162 -13.90 -2.03 0.48
CA SER A 162 -13.19 -0.77 0.69
C SER A 162 -12.11 -0.90 1.76
N LEU A 163 -12.39 -1.64 2.85
CA LEU A 163 -11.40 -1.92 3.87
C LEU A 163 -10.26 -2.78 3.32
N GLU A 164 -10.59 -3.83 2.56
CA GLU A 164 -9.59 -4.69 1.93
C GLU A 164 -8.66 -3.88 1.01
N TYR A 165 -9.20 -2.93 0.25
CA TYR A 165 -8.40 -2.04 -0.59
C TYR A 165 -7.49 -1.11 0.22
N ILE A 166 -7.98 -0.56 1.33
CA ILE A 166 -7.16 0.28 2.23
C ILE A 166 -6.04 -0.56 2.86
N GLU A 167 -6.36 -1.73 3.40
CA GLU A 167 -5.37 -2.63 4.03
C GLU A 167 -4.30 -3.08 3.03
N THR A 168 -4.74 -3.47 1.84
CA THR A 168 -3.84 -3.86 0.75
C THR A 168 -2.96 -2.69 0.31
N SER A 169 -3.52 -1.48 0.18
CA SER A 169 -2.74 -0.27 -0.13
C SER A 169 -1.66 0.02 0.93
N VAL A 170 -2.00 -0.10 2.21
CA VAL A 170 -1.04 0.09 3.31
C VAL A 170 0.06 -0.97 3.24
N LYS A 171 -0.29 -2.23 2.95
CA LYS A 171 0.67 -3.33 2.77
C LYS A 171 1.63 -3.06 1.60
N LEU A 172 1.11 -2.64 0.44
CA LEU A 172 1.91 -2.29 -0.73
C LEU A 172 2.86 -1.13 -0.44
N ASN A 173 2.37 -0.05 0.17
CA ASN A 173 3.20 1.09 0.56
C ASN A 173 4.32 0.69 1.54
N ARG A 174 4.04 -0.21 2.48
CA ARG A 174 5.06 -0.73 3.41
C ARG A 174 6.15 -1.53 2.70
N ILE A 175 5.78 -2.30 1.68
CA ILE A 175 6.73 -3.07 0.86
C ILE A 175 7.56 -2.11 -0.01
N ALA A 176 6.91 -1.17 -0.72
CA ALA A 176 7.55 -0.20 -1.59
C ALA A 176 8.66 0.60 -0.88
N LYS A 177 8.42 1.02 0.37
CA LYS A 177 9.40 1.74 1.20
C LYS A 177 10.73 0.99 1.45
N ARG A 178 10.78 -0.32 1.20
CA ARG A 178 12.00 -1.13 1.37
C ARG A 178 12.92 -1.08 0.15
N TYR A 179 12.39 -0.75 -1.02
CA TYR A 179 13.13 -0.77 -2.28
C TYR A 179 14.29 0.24 -2.34
N PRO A 180 14.16 1.49 -1.86
CA PRO A 180 15.29 2.43 -1.86
C PRO A 180 16.52 1.90 -1.10
N GLY A 181 16.29 1.28 0.06
CA GLY A 181 17.36 0.66 0.85
C GLY A 181 17.98 -0.55 0.14
N PHE A 182 17.15 -1.37 -0.52
CA PHE A 182 17.66 -2.48 -1.35
C PHE A 182 18.52 -2.00 -2.51
N ILE A 183 18.07 -0.98 -3.26
CA ILE A 183 18.80 -0.39 -4.39
C ILE A 183 20.16 0.14 -3.92
N ALA A 184 20.19 0.89 -2.82
CA ALA A 184 21.44 1.38 -2.24
C ALA A 184 22.40 0.24 -1.89
N ASN A 185 21.89 -0.85 -1.30
CA ASN A 185 22.70 -2.02 -0.97
C ASN A 185 23.23 -2.74 -2.22
N VAL A 186 22.45 -2.82 -3.30
CA VAL A 186 22.90 -3.40 -4.58
C VAL A 186 24.09 -2.61 -5.12
N HIS A 187 24.00 -1.29 -5.21
CA HIS A 187 25.12 -0.47 -5.69
C HIS A 187 26.35 -0.57 -4.80
N ALA A 188 26.18 -0.55 -3.47
CA ALA A 188 27.28 -0.64 -2.53
C ALA A 188 27.99 -2.01 -2.52
N SER A 189 27.24 -3.09 -2.79
CA SER A 189 27.77 -4.46 -2.67
C SER A 189 28.34 -5.01 -3.98
N PHE A 190 27.88 -4.53 -5.14
CA PHE A 190 28.22 -5.14 -6.42
C PHE A 190 29.53 -4.61 -7.00
N TYR A 191 29.88 -3.34 -6.76
CA TYR A 191 31.07 -2.73 -7.34
C TYR A 191 31.65 -1.61 -6.49
N SER A 192 32.93 -1.31 -6.72
CA SER A 192 33.63 -0.17 -6.13
C SER A 192 33.69 0.99 -7.14
N PRO A 193 33.14 2.18 -6.82
CA PRO A 193 33.29 3.37 -7.67
C PRO A 193 34.74 3.76 -7.94
N ILE A 194 35.64 3.48 -6.98
CA ILE A 194 37.07 3.77 -7.09
C ILE A 194 37.73 2.90 -8.17
N GLU A 195 37.36 1.62 -8.24
CA GLU A 195 37.90 0.71 -9.26
C GLU A 195 37.41 1.08 -10.66
N ILE A 196 36.15 1.52 -10.79
CA ILE A 196 35.61 1.99 -12.06
C ILE A 196 36.32 3.27 -12.53
N ALA A 197 36.63 4.19 -11.62
CA ALA A 197 37.33 5.43 -11.97
C ALA A 197 38.71 5.19 -12.63
N LYS A 198 39.38 4.08 -12.29
CA LYS A 198 40.66 3.70 -12.91
C LYS A 198 40.53 3.35 -14.40
N LEU A 199 39.34 3.04 -14.89
CA LEU A 199 39.12 2.82 -16.32
C LEU A 199 39.13 4.14 -17.12
N GLN A 200 38.78 5.26 -16.49
CA GLN A 200 38.79 6.58 -17.14
C GLN A 200 40.21 7.11 -17.37
N THR A 201 41.21 6.52 -16.72
CA THR A 201 42.62 6.87 -16.89
C THR A 201 43.34 6.00 -17.90
N ARG A 202 42.62 5.14 -18.65
CA ARG A 202 43.23 4.32 -19.71
C ARG A 202 43.70 5.23 -20.84
N VAL A 203 44.97 5.06 -21.22
CA VAL A 203 45.52 5.63 -22.45
C VAL A 203 45.19 4.66 -23.58
N GLU A 204 44.45 5.12 -24.59
CA GLU A 204 44.28 4.37 -25.85
C GLU A 204 45.62 4.43 -26.61
N VAL A 205 46.13 3.27 -27.01
CA VAL A 205 47.34 3.10 -27.82
C VAL A 205 46.96 2.42 -29.13
#